data_AF-A0A7X9FQ86-F1
#
_entry.id   AF-A0A7X9FQ86-F1
#
_cell.length_a   1.000
_cell.length_b   1.000
_cell.length_c   1.000
_cell.angle_alpha   90.00
_cell.angle_beta   90.00
_cell.angle_gamma   90.00
#
_symmetry.space_group_name_H-M   'P 1'
#
loop_
_entity.id
_entity.type
_entity.pdbx_description
1 polymer ?
#
loop_
_entity_poly.entity_id
_entity_poly.type
_entity_poly.pdbx_seq_one_letter_code
_entity_poly.pdbx_strand_id
1 'polypeptide(L)' 'MSLMLNEFKDVDTNPDPESTVNALGAMSQLASVKRIRRFGLELLNLKQGQMLFEAGCGACLDLNEVIELLKPGGRVLCYD' A
#
# COMPACT_ATOMS: atom_id res chain seq x y z
N MET A 1 15.61 24.38 9.25
CA MET A 1 16.04 23.84 7.94
C MET A 1 14.78 23.52 7.17
N SER A 2 14.43 24.36 6.19
CA SER A 2 13.19 24.29 5.42
C SER A 2 13.34 23.21 4.35
N LEU A 3 12.53 22.14 4.41
CA LEU A 3 12.44 21.16 3.32
C LEU A 3 11.70 21.84 2.16
N MET A 4 12.45 22.27 1.14
CA MET A 4 11.86 22.72 -0.11
C MET A 4 11.15 21.54 -0.78
N LEU A 5 9.86 21.72 -1.05
CA LEU A 5 8.97 20.81 -1.78
C LEU A 5 9.22 20.79 -3.31
N ASN A 6 10.48 21.06 -3.72
CA ASN A 6 10.93 20.96 -5.10
C ASN A 6 11.89 19.76 -5.09
N GLU A 7 11.51 18.56 -5.49
CA GLU A 7 11.16 18.16 -6.85
C GLU A 7 10.51 16.78 -6.75
N PHE A 8 9.41 16.53 -7.48
CA PHE A 8 9.04 15.15 -7.78
C PHE A 8 10.17 14.58 -8.65
N LYS A 9 11.10 13.86 -8.02
CA LYS A 9 12.18 13.18 -8.72
C LYS A 9 11.62 11.91 -9.32
N ASP A 10 11.89 11.69 -10.59
CA ASP A 10 11.50 10.46 -11.28
C ASP A 10 12.15 9.25 -10.59
N VAL A 11 11.34 8.52 -9.83
CA VAL A 11 11.78 7.34 -9.06
C VAL A 11 12.12 6.17 -9.97
N ASP A 12 11.61 6.16 -11.22
CA ASP A 12 11.83 5.07 -12.17
C ASP A 12 13.26 5.10 -12.73
N THR A 13 13.92 6.26 -12.66
CA THR A 13 15.32 6.44 -13.09
C THR A 13 16.33 6.35 -11.94
N ASN A 14 15.86 6.15 -10.71
CA ASN A 14 16.71 6.11 -9.55
C ASN A 14 17.44 4.75 -9.45
N PRO A 15 18.78 4.71 -9.51
CA PRO A 15 19.53 3.46 -9.47
C PRO A 15 19.56 2.82 -8.08
N ASP A 16 19.10 3.54 -7.04
CA ASP A 16 19.02 3.03 -5.67
C ASP A 16 17.59 2.56 -5.33
N PRO A 17 17.30 1.25 -5.45
CA PRO A 17 15.97 0.71 -5.17
C PRO A 17 15.57 0.85 -3.69
N GLU A 18 16.53 0.92 -2.75
CA GLU A 18 16.20 1.10 -1.33
C GLU A 18 15.61 2.49 -1.10
N SER A 19 16.14 3.51 -1.75
CA SER A 19 15.57 4.85 -1.66
C SER A 19 14.13 4.92 -2.16
N THR A 20 13.78 4.17 -3.21
CA THR A 20 12.42 4.07 -3.74
C THR A 20 11.50 3.35 -2.75
N VAL A 21 11.92 2.22 -2.17
CA VAL A 21 11.16 1.51 -1.14
C VAL A 21 10.91 2.41 0.08
N ASN A 22 11.94 3.13 0.54
CA ASN A 22 11.82 4.05 1.66
C ASN A 22 10.88 5.22 1.36
N ALA A 23 10.93 5.78 0.14
CA ALA A 23 10.02 6.83 -0.28
C ALA A 23 8.56 6.35 -0.34
N LEU A 24 8.31 5.17 -0.92
CA LEU A 24 6.98 4.54 -0.93
C LEU A 24 6.48 4.26 0.49
N GLY A 25 7.35 3.76 1.37
CA GLY A 25 7.08 3.58 2.78
C GLY A 25 6.67 4.89 3.46
N ALA A 26 7.43 5.97 3.27
CA ALA A 26 7.11 7.29 3.83
C ALA A 26 5.78 7.85 3.30
N MET A 27 5.54 7.75 1.98
CA MET A 27 4.29 8.20 1.36
C MET A 27 3.08 7.41 1.86
N SER A 28 3.23 6.10 2.12
CA SER A 28 2.17 5.27 2.69
C SER A 28 1.71 5.71 4.08
N GLN A 29 2.55 6.47 4.80
CA GLN A 29 2.18 6.99 6.12
C GLN A 29 1.31 8.25 6.06
N LEU A 30 1.23 8.92 4.91
CA LEU A 30 0.43 10.13 4.73
C LEU A 30 -1.06 9.84 4.95
N ALA A 31 -1.74 10.70 5.69
CA ALA A 31 -3.15 10.53 6.05
C ALA A 31 -4.08 10.46 4.82
N SER A 32 -3.77 11.21 3.76
CA SER A 32 -4.49 11.18 2.49
C SER A 32 -4.36 9.82 1.78
N VAL A 33 -3.14 9.26 1.76
CA VAL A 33 -2.86 7.94 1.17
C VAL A 33 -3.56 6.82 1.95
N LYS A 34 -3.49 6.86 3.28
CA LYS A 34 -4.24 5.91 4.12
C LYS A 34 -5.75 6.01 3.89
N ARG A 35 -6.28 7.23 3.79
CA ARG A 35 -7.72 7.47 3.58
C ARG A 35 -8.20 6.92 2.24
N ILE A 36 -7.48 7.19 1.15
CA ILE A 36 -7.92 6.72 -0.18
C ILE A 36 -7.85 5.19 -0.27
N ARG A 37 -6.84 4.55 0.35
CA ARG A 37 -6.72 3.09 0.40
C ARG A 37 -7.87 2.45 1.17
N ARG A 38 -8.14 2.95 2.38
CA ARG A 38 -9.26 2.47 3.19
C ARG A 38 -10.60 2.61 2.47
N PHE A 39 -10.81 3.72 1.78
CA PHE A 39 -12.00 3.91 0.96
C PHE A 39 -12.12 2.83 -0.13
N GLY A 40 -11.01 2.49 -0.81
CA GLY A 40 -10.97 1.39 -1.77
C GLY A 40 -11.37 0.04 -1.15
N LEU A 41 -10.80 -0.30 0.02
CA LEU A 41 -11.14 -1.53 0.74
C LEU A 41 -12.62 -1.59 1.18
N GLU A 42 -13.18 -0.46 1.62
CA GLU A 42 -14.59 -0.35 1.98
C GLU A 42 -15.52 -0.61 0.78
N LEU A 43 -15.14 -0.15 -0.42
CA LEU A 43 -15.89 -0.40 -1.66
C LEU A 43 -15.87 -1.87 -2.09
N LEU A 44 -14.80 -2.60 -1.79
CA LEU A 44 -14.72 -4.04 -2.07
C LEU A 44 -15.68 -4.87 -1.21
N ASN A 45 -16.20 -4.29 -0.12
CA ASN A 45 -17.16 -4.92 0.79
C ASN A 45 -16.71 -6.33 1.25
N LEU A 46 -15.42 -6.44 1.54
CA LEU A 46 -14.76 -7.69 1.93
C LEU A 46 -15.49 -8.34 3.10
N LYS A 47 -15.60 -9.67 3.06
CA LYS A 47 -16.23 -10.51 4.08
C LYS A 47 -15.19 -11.44 4.68
N GLN A 48 -15.36 -11.71 5.98
CA GLN A 48 -14.57 -12.69 6.69
C GLN A 48 -14.63 -14.05 5.98
N GLY A 49 -13.52 -14.76 5.96
CA GLY A 49 -13.42 -16.07 5.31
C GLY A 49 -13.21 -16.02 3.79
N GLN A 50 -13.27 -14.84 3.15
CA GLN A 50 -13.05 -14.73 1.71
C GLN A 50 -11.58 -14.92 1.33
N MET A 51 -11.39 -15.28 0.06
CA MET A 51 -10.09 -15.25 -0.60
C MET A 51 -10.00 -13.97 -1.43
N LEU A 52 -8.94 -13.20 -1.21
CA LEU A 52 -8.61 -12.03 -2.00
C LEU A 52 -7.35 -12.31 -2.83
N PHE A 53 -7.38 -11.88 -4.09
CA PHE A 53 -6.19 -11.81 -4.93
C PHE A 53 -5.81 -10.33 -5.14
N GLU A 54 -4.65 -9.95 -4.62
CA GLU A 54 -4.08 -8.59 -4.72
C GLU A 54 -3.05 -8.59 -5.85
N ALA A 55 -3.45 -8.06 -7.01
CA ALA A 55 -2.57 -7.93 -8.18
C ALA A 55 -1.92 -6.55 -8.19
N GLY A 56 -0.61 -6.50 -8.41
CA GLY A 56 0.15 -5.25 -8.30
C GLY A 56 0.32 -4.81 -6.85
N CYS A 57 0.59 -5.75 -5.94
CA CYS A 57 0.63 -5.48 -4.49
C CYS A 57 1.81 -4.60 -4.05
N GLY A 58 2.79 -4.37 -4.94
CA GLY A 58 4.00 -3.62 -4.62
C GLY A 58 4.68 -4.17 -3.36
N ALA A 59 5.02 -3.26 -2.44
CA ALA A 59 5.64 -3.59 -1.16
C ALA A 59 4.66 -4.11 -0.07
N CYS A 60 3.43 -4.48 -0.43
CA CYS A 60 2.42 -5.05 0.49
C CYS A 60 2.14 -4.19 1.74
N LEU A 61 2.15 -2.86 1.61
CA LEU A 61 2.16 -1.91 2.74
C LEU A 61 0.87 -1.91 3.57
N ASP A 62 -0.21 -2.48 3.04
CA ASP A 62 -1.57 -2.52 3.56
C ASP A 62 -2.09 -3.96 3.79
N LEU A 63 -1.27 -4.96 3.49
CA LEU A 63 -1.65 -6.38 3.59
C LEU A 63 -2.17 -6.75 4.98
N ASN A 64 -1.63 -6.14 6.04
CA ASN A 64 -2.10 -6.38 7.41
C ASN A 64 -3.55 -5.91 7.63
N GLU A 65 -3.93 -4.74 7.11
CA GLU A 65 -5.32 -4.24 7.23
C GLU A 65 -6.29 -5.16 6.49
N VAL A 66 -5.91 -5.60 5.29
CA VAL A 66 -6.67 -6.56 4.49
C VAL A 66 -6.84 -7.89 5.21
N ILE A 67 -5.75 -8.45 5.77
CA ILE A 67 -5.80 -9.71 6.51
C ILE A 67 -6.74 -9.60 7.72
N GLU A 68 -6.71 -8.48 8.46
CA GLU A 68 -7.61 -8.27 9.60
C GLU A 68 -9.09 -8.24 9.17
N LEU A 69 -9.41 -7.64 8.01
CA LEU A 69 -10.78 -7.62 7.48
C LEU A 69 -11.29 -9.01 7.07
N LEU A 70 -10.38 -9.88 6.62
CA LEU A 70 -10.72 -11.22 6.12
C LEU A 70 -10.70 -12.29 7.23
N LYS A 71 -10.18 -11.97 8.41
CA LYS A 71 -10.20 -12.88 9.58
C LYS A 71 -11.60 -13.01 10.18
N PRO A 72 -11.94 -14.19 10.76
CA PRO A 72 -11.18 -15.43 10.72
C PRO A 72 -11.35 -16.19 9.38
N GLY A 73 -10.39 -17.05 9.05
CA GLY A 73 -10.51 -18.02 7.95
C GLY A 73 -10.23 -17.49 6.54
N GLY A 74 -10.09 -16.18 6.36
CA GLY A 74 -9.76 -15.60 5.06
C GLY A 74 -8.31 -15.81 4.63
N ARG A 75 -8.06 -15.59 3.33
CA ARG A 75 -6.74 -15.77 2.71
C ARG A 75 -6.48 -14.65 1.70
N VAL A 76 -5.22 -14.24 1.60
CA VAL A 76 -4.78 -13.28 0.59
C VAL A 76 -3.67 -13.93 -0.24
N LEU A 77 -3.79 -13.88 -1.55
CA LEU A 77 -2.72 -14.18 -2.50
C LEU A 77 -2.26 -12.86 -3.10
N CYS A 78 -0.97 -12.55 -2.98
CA CYS A 78 -0.37 -11.32 -3.51
C CYS A 78 0.55 -11.67 -4.68
N TYR A 79 0.53 -10.85 -5.74
CA TYR A 79 1.44 -10.97 -6.88
C TYR A 79 1.73 -9.59 -7.47
N ASP A 80 3.00 -9.31 -7.77
CA ASP A 80 3.50 -8.08 -8.40
C ASP A 80 4.45 -8.46 -9.55
#